data_AF-A0A7V5PMP9-F1
#
_entry.id   AF-A0A7V5PMP9-F1
#
_cell.length_a   1.000
_cell.length_b   1.000
_cell.length_c   1.000
_cell.angle_alpha   90.00
_cell.angle_beta   90.00
_cell.angle_gamma   90.00
#
_symmetry.space_group_name_H-M   'P 1'
#
loop_
_entity.id
_entity.type
_entity.pdbx_description
1 polymer ?
#
loop_
_entity_poly.entity_id
_entity_poly.type
_entity_poly.pdbx_seq_one_letter_code
_entity_poly.pdbx_strand_id
1 'polypeptide(L)'
;MAELETYLGVLAKFLAASLIVERSLEYLDKILSFLGLSIGRPGVLQRLLGLPVSGIPEEKRVIRKRVIMQTFGILAGIGICYSGKLGIFTNLGIVVKAQPPVWDFILSGILISGGSEPIHQLMNFLTERKEQLKTERLKWEATQSHGSEAGAFTVFPRIGIAYAGGLFSSEKDLVPRQTNPKFIVLHHSKTKANLLFEEFVSEFAQKQANSRKRASEPLYHSVITYEGEIHHYCPWNAIGVQTARGARLRKNALDLCFIGDFDIPPEKKDNQR
;
A
#
# COMPACT_ATOMS: atom_id res chain seq x y z
N MET A 1 1.32 -8.23 -9.62
CA MET A 1 0.40 -8.64 -10.70
C MET A 1 -0.74 -9.51 -10.16
N ALA A 2 -0.46 -10.63 -9.48
CA ALA A 2 -1.51 -11.49 -8.91
C ALA A 2 -2.47 -10.75 -7.95
N GLU A 3 -1.95 -9.86 -7.10
CA GLU A 3 -2.78 -9.06 -6.18
C GLU A 3 -3.78 -8.14 -6.91
N LEU A 4 -3.37 -7.51 -8.01
CA LEU A 4 -4.25 -6.63 -8.81
C LEU A 4 -5.39 -7.42 -9.47
N GLU A 5 -5.12 -8.65 -9.90
CA GLU A 5 -6.15 -9.53 -10.46
C GLU A 5 -7.14 -9.99 -9.40
N THR A 6 -6.67 -10.27 -8.18
CA THR A 6 -7.53 -10.50 -7.02
C THR A 6 -8.43 -9.28 -6.78
N TYR A 7 -7.87 -8.06 -6.75
CA TYR A 7 -8.65 -6.85 -6.51
C TYR A 7 -9.71 -6.59 -7.60
N LEU A 8 -9.35 -6.74 -8.88
CA LEU A 8 -10.30 -6.65 -9.99
C LEU A 8 -11.41 -7.71 -9.90
N GLY A 9 -11.04 -8.95 -9.55
CA GLY A 9 -12.01 -10.03 -9.36
C GLY A 9 -12.97 -9.79 -8.19
N VAL A 10 -12.49 -9.16 -7.12
CA VAL A 10 -13.36 -8.72 -6.02
C VAL A 10 -14.31 -7.63 -6.50
N LEU A 11 -13.81 -6.56 -7.13
CA LEU A 11 -14.65 -5.45 -7.59
C LEU A 11 -15.72 -5.88 -8.61
N ALA A 12 -15.42 -6.85 -9.47
CA ALA A 12 -16.41 -7.40 -10.39
C ALA A 12 -17.62 -8.03 -9.66
N LYS A 13 -17.41 -8.67 -8.49
CA LYS A 13 -18.50 -9.20 -7.66
C LYS A 13 -19.36 -8.07 -7.08
N PHE A 14 -18.72 -6.99 -6.65
CA PHE A 14 -19.40 -5.80 -6.13
C PHE A 14 -20.19 -5.07 -7.24
N LEU A 15 -19.67 -5.06 -8.46
CA LEU A 15 -20.35 -4.45 -9.61
C LEU A 15 -21.70 -5.13 -9.89
N ALA A 16 -21.73 -6.46 -9.91
CA ALA A 16 -22.97 -7.21 -10.11
C ALA A 16 -24.02 -6.91 -9.02
N ALA A 17 -23.59 -6.88 -7.75
CA ALA A 17 -24.46 -6.55 -6.64
C ALA A 17 -24.96 -5.08 -6.71
N SER A 18 -24.13 -4.16 -7.16
CA SER A 18 -24.50 -2.74 -7.34
C SER A 18 -25.54 -2.54 -8.43
N LEU A 19 -25.39 -3.22 -9.58
CA LEU A 19 -26.39 -3.19 -10.65
C LEU A 19 -27.76 -3.71 -10.17
N ILE A 20 -27.78 -4.74 -9.32
CA ILE A 20 -29.03 -5.26 -8.74
C ILE A 20 -29.69 -4.20 -7.83
N VAL A 21 -28.91 -3.55 -6.96
CA VAL A 21 -29.41 -2.47 -6.09
C VAL A 21 -29.96 -1.31 -6.92
N GLU A 22 -29.22 -0.88 -7.93
CA GLU A 22 -29.62 0.22 -8.80
C GLU A 22 -30.95 -0.07 -9.50
N ARG A 23 -31.09 -1.25 -10.12
CA ARG A 23 -32.36 -1.67 -10.76
C ARG A 23 -33.50 -1.79 -9.76
N SER A 24 -33.22 -2.24 -8.54
CA SER A 24 -34.22 -2.32 -7.48
C SER A 24 -34.70 -0.93 -7.04
N LEU A 25 -33.78 0.03 -6.95
CA LEU A 25 -34.09 1.42 -6.62
C LEU A 25 -34.88 2.12 -7.74
N GLU A 26 -34.53 1.91 -9.00
CA GLU A 26 -35.30 2.40 -10.15
C GLU A 26 -36.75 1.87 -10.14
N TYR A 27 -36.91 0.57 -9.84
CA TYR A 27 -38.22 -0.05 -9.76
C TYR A 27 -39.04 0.49 -8.59
N LEU A 28 -38.41 0.65 -7.42
CA LEU A 28 -39.03 1.26 -6.25
C LEU A 28 -39.45 2.71 -6.54
N ASP A 29 -38.62 3.49 -7.22
CA ASP A 29 -38.93 4.87 -7.59
C ASP A 29 -40.16 4.95 -8.50
N LYS A 30 -40.26 4.03 -9.47
CA LYS A 30 -41.45 3.90 -10.35
C LYS A 30 -42.70 3.52 -9.56
N ILE A 31 -42.61 2.58 -8.62
CA ILE A 31 -43.73 2.22 -7.75
C ILE A 31 -44.18 3.40 -6.89
N LEU A 32 -43.24 4.09 -6.23
CA LEU A 32 -43.55 5.25 -5.39
C LEU A 32 -44.16 6.39 -6.22
N SER A 33 -43.71 6.55 -7.46
CA SER A 33 -44.26 7.54 -8.38
C SER A 33 -45.66 7.16 -8.86
N PHE A 34 -45.90 5.87 -9.13
CA PHE A 34 -47.21 5.33 -9.49
C PHE A 34 -48.23 5.48 -8.35
N LEU A 35 -47.82 5.20 -7.11
CA LEU A 35 -48.63 5.42 -5.90
C LEU A 35 -48.81 6.92 -5.57
N GLY A 36 -48.18 7.81 -6.33
CA GLY A 36 -48.20 9.27 -6.15
C GLY A 36 -47.60 9.77 -4.83
N LEU A 37 -46.75 8.95 -4.22
CA LEU A 37 -45.88 9.34 -3.11
C LEU A 37 -44.64 10.11 -3.61
N SER A 38 -44.32 10.00 -4.90
CA SER A 38 -43.22 10.68 -5.59
C SER A 38 -43.76 11.43 -6.80
N ILE A 39 -43.51 12.76 -6.86
CA ILE A 39 -43.69 13.69 -8.00
C ILE A 39 -44.56 13.13 -9.14
N GLY A 40 -45.79 12.77 -8.81
CA GLY A 40 -46.82 12.34 -9.73
C GLY A 40 -47.88 13.41 -9.63
N ARG A 41 -48.22 14.04 -10.76
CA ARG A 41 -49.19 15.14 -10.91
C ARG A 41 -50.17 15.15 -9.72
N PRO A 42 -50.00 16.04 -8.72
CA PRO A 42 -50.89 16.07 -7.56
C PRO A 42 -52.35 16.20 -7.99
N GLY A 43 -52.60 16.74 -9.18
CA GLY A 43 -53.91 16.79 -9.84
C GLY A 43 -54.58 15.44 -10.13
N VAL A 44 -53.86 14.32 -10.32
CA VAL A 44 -54.49 13.02 -10.59
C VAL A 44 -55.00 12.38 -9.29
N LEU A 45 -54.20 12.43 -8.23
CA LEU A 45 -54.59 11.97 -6.89
C LEU A 45 -55.61 12.90 -6.23
N GLN A 46 -55.52 14.23 -6.47
CA GLN A 46 -56.55 15.19 -6.09
C GLN A 46 -57.91 14.87 -6.73
N ARG A 47 -57.93 14.49 -8.01
CA ARG A 47 -59.15 14.10 -8.71
C ARG A 47 -59.73 12.76 -8.22
N LEU A 48 -58.88 11.85 -7.76
CA LEU A 48 -59.30 10.52 -7.31
C LEU A 48 -59.73 10.46 -5.84
N LEU A 49 -59.11 11.25 -4.95
CA LEU A 49 -59.35 11.16 -3.50
C LEU A 49 -60.07 12.38 -2.89
N GLY A 50 -60.23 13.50 -3.60
CA GLY A 50 -60.94 14.68 -3.09
C GLY A 50 -60.34 15.33 -1.83
N LEU A 51 -59.12 14.95 -1.44
CA LEU A 51 -58.47 15.42 -0.21
C LEU A 51 -57.68 16.72 -0.46
N PRO A 52 -57.85 17.77 0.37
CA PRO A 52 -57.03 18.97 0.32
C PRO A 52 -55.64 18.68 0.88
N VAL A 53 -54.62 18.65 0.03
CA VAL A 53 -53.24 18.41 0.46
C VAL A 53 -52.58 19.71 0.92
N SER A 54 -52.19 19.72 2.18
CA SER A 54 -51.46 20.80 2.84
C SER A 54 -50.03 20.97 2.29
N GLY A 55 -49.75 22.16 1.77
CA GLY A 55 -48.69 23.09 2.21
C GLY A 55 -47.21 22.71 2.27
N ILE A 56 -46.77 21.46 2.04
CA ILE A 56 -45.32 21.17 2.07
C ILE A 56 -44.66 21.69 0.79
N PRO A 57 -43.68 22.63 0.89
CA PRO A 57 -42.93 23.16 -0.26
C PRO A 57 -42.29 22.05 -1.09
N GLU A 58 -42.29 22.21 -2.40
CA GLU A 58 -41.79 21.20 -3.36
C GLU A 58 -40.34 20.78 -3.06
N GLU A 59 -39.48 21.73 -2.69
CA GLU A 59 -38.09 21.48 -2.29
C GLU A 59 -37.95 20.48 -1.13
N LYS A 60 -38.78 20.62 -0.09
CA LYS A 60 -38.74 19.72 1.08
C LYS A 60 -39.16 18.29 0.72
N ARG A 61 -40.05 18.13 -0.27
CA ARG A 61 -40.48 16.81 -0.77
C ARG A 61 -39.36 16.13 -1.55
N VAL A 62 -38.65 16.86 -2.40
CA VAL A 62 -37.50 16.34 -3.17
C VAL A 62 -36.39 15.88 -2.24
N ILE A 63 -36.04 16.68 -1.23
CA ILE A 63 -35.02 16.32 -0.24
C ILE A 63 -35.44 15.07 0.55
N ARG A 64 -36.68 15.05 1.06
CA ARG A 64 -37.19 13.89 1.82
C ARG A 64 -37.18 12.61 0.97
N LYS A 65 -37.59 12.71 -0.30
CA LYS A 65 -37.52 11.59 -1.26
C LYS A 65 -36.08 11.09 -1.40
N ARG A 66 -35.13 12.00 -1.65
CA ARG A 66 -33.72 11.64 -1.82
C ARG A 66 -33.17 10.92 -0.60
N VAL A 67 -33.45 11.44 0.60
CA VAL A 67 -33.03 10.80 1.86
C VAL A 67 -33.65 9.41 2.01
N ILE A 68 -34.96 9.26 1.79
CA ILE A 68 -35.64 7.96 1.88
C ILE A 68 -35.04 6.96 0.89
N MET A 69 -34.84 7.36 -0.37
CA MET A 69 -34.27 6.50 -1.41
C MET A 69 -32.83 6.11 -1.10
N GLN A 70 -32.00 7.05 -0.60
CA GLN A 70 -30.63 6.75 -0.19
C GLN A 70 -30.57 5.83 1.02
N THR A 71 -31.38 6.08 2.06
CA THR A 71 -31.45 5.19 3.22
C THR A 71 -31.90 3.79 2.82
N PHE A 72 -32.92 3.68 1.96
CA PHE A 72 -33.36 2.38 1.46
C PHE A 72 -32.27 1.69 0.62
N GLY A 73 -31.57 2.42 -0.25
CA GLY A 73 -30.45 1.89 -1.03
C GLY A 73 -29.30 1.38 -0.16
N ILE A 74 -28.94 2.11 0.89
CA ILE A 74 -27.92 1.67 1.87
C ILE A 74 -28.38 0.40 2.58
N LEU A 75 -29.62 0.36 3.10
CA LEU A 75 -30.14 -0.81 3.79
C LEU A 75 -30.22 -2.04 2.88
N ALA A 76 -30.68 -1.86 1.64
CA ALA A 76 -30.72 -2.92 0.63
C ALA A 76 -29.31 -3.42 0.28
N GLY A 77 -28.36 -2.49 0.07
CA GLY A 77 -26.95 -2.82 -0.18
C GLY A 77 -26.33 -3.61 0.97
N ILE A 78 -26.56 -3.19 2.22
CA ILE A 78 -26.10 -3.92 3.41
C ILE A 78 -26.73 -5.32 3.47
N GLY A 79 -28.03 -5.43 3.21
CA GLY A 79 -28.75 -6.71 3.20
C GLY A 79 -28.23 -7.69 2.15
N ILE A 80 -27.93 -7.21 0.94
CA ILE A 80 -27.32 -8.00 -0.13
C ILE A 80 -25.90 -8.43 0.25
N CYS A 81 -25.09 -7.51 0.79
CA CYS A 81 -23.74 -7.83 1.26
C CYS A 81 -23.74 -8.89 2.35
N TYR A 82 -24.63 -8.75 3.33
CA TYR A 82 -24.77 -9.70 4.43
C TYR A 82 -25.20 -11.09 3.92
N SER A 83 -26.22 -11.15 3.07
CA SER A 83 -26.74 -12.41 2.51
C SER A 83 -25.72 -13.10 1.60
N GLY A 84 -24.98 -12.31 0.80
CA GLY A 84 -23.93 -12.81 -0.10
C GLY A 84 -22.58 -13.04 0.57
N LYS A 85 -22.43 -12.76 1.87
CA LYS A 85 -21.15 -12.75 2.59
C LYS A 85 -20.07 -11.90 1.86
N LEU A 86 -20.50 -10.81 1.24
CA LEU A 86 -19.65 -9.88 0.51
C LEU A 86 -19.14 -8.78 1.45
N GLY A 87 -17.95 -8.97 2.01
CA GLY A 87 -17.19 -7.92 2.70
C GLY A 87 -16.00 -7.48 1.86
N ILE A 88 -15.87 -6.18 1.57
CA ILE A 88 -14.80 -5.65 0.71
C ILE A 88 -13.43 -5.93 1.34
N PHE A 89 -13.24 -5.66 2.63
CA PHE A 89 -11.94 -5.86 3.28
C PHE A 89 -11.61 -7.34 3.47
N THR A 90 -12.62 -8.16 3.73
CA THR A 90 -12.46 -9.61 3.84
C THR A 90 -12.10 -10.24 2.50
N ASN A 91 -12.80 -9.87 1.41
CA ASN A 91 -12.52 -10.37 0.07
C ASN A 91 -11.17 -9.86 -0.48
N LEU A 92 -10.74 -8.66 -0.09
CA LEU A 92 -9.39 -8.14 -0.39
C LEU A 92 -8.29 -8.81 0.44
N GLY A 93 -8.62 -9.68 1.41
CA GLY A 93 -7.64 -10.35 2.27
C GLY A 93 -7.00 -9.45 3.33
N ILE A 94 -7.49 -8.22 3.51
CA ILE A 94 -7.01 -7.28 4.52
C ILE A 94 -7.40 -7.76 5.92
N VAL A 95 -8.60 -8.32 6.05
CA VAL A 95 -9.09 -8.93 7.30
C VAL A 95 -9.03 -10.45 7.17
N VAL A 96 -8.08 -11.07 7.88
CA VAL A 96 -7.91 -12.52 7.92
C VAL A 96 -8.88 -13.13 8.94
N LYS A 97 -10.18 -13.08 8.64
CA LYS A 97 -11.23 -13.76 9.43
C LYS A 97 -12.14 -14.56 8.50
N ALA A 98 -12.62 -15.71 8.99
CA ALA A 98 -13.49 -16.60 8.22
C ALA A 98 -14.88 -16.01 7.94
N GLN A 99 -15.31 -15.01 8.72
CA GLN A 99 -16.53 -14.25 8.48
C GLN A 99 -16.22 -12.74 8.45
N PRO A 100 -16.80 -11.99 7.51
CA PRO A 100 -16.65 -10.54 7.49
C PRO A 100 -17.22 -9.92 8.76
N PRO A 101 -16.52 -8.98 9.41
CA PRO A 101 -17.07 -8.26 10.54
C PRO A 101 -18.24 -7.37 10.08
N VAL A 102 -19.20 -7.09 10.97
CA VAL A 102 -20.42 -6.33 10.65
C VAL A 102 -20.12 -5.00 9.96
N TRP A 103 -19.06 -4.30 10.39
CA TRP A 103 -18.66 -3.03 9.79
C TRP A 103 -18.20 -3.17 8.33
N ASP A 104 -17.65 -4.32 7.93
CA ASP A 104 -17.24 -4.59 6.54
C ASP A 104 -18.47 -4.67 5.64
N PHE A 105 -19.55 -5.30 6.11
CA PHE A 105 -20.84 -5.30 5.40
C PHE A 105 -21.48 -3.91 5.30
N ILE A 106 -21.35 -3.09 6.34
CA ILE A 106 -21.87 -1.71 6.33
C ILE A 106 -21.15 -0.89 5.25
N LEU A 107 -19.82 -0.89 5.25
CA LEU A 107 -19.03 -0.14 4.27
C LEU A 107 -19.24 -0.66 2.85
N SER A 108 -19.30 -1.99 2.70
CA SER A 108 -19.62 -2.66 1.45
C SER A 108 -20.99 -2.25 0.91
N GLY A 109 -22.01 -2.23 1.77
CA GLY A 109 -23.36 -1.82 1.41
C GLY A 109 -23.45 -0.34 1.02
N ILE A 110 -22.73 0.54 1.72
CA ILE A 110 -22.63 1.96 1.36
C ILE A 110 -22.01 2.11 -0.03
N LEU A 111 -20.89 1.43 -0.30
CA LEU A 111 -20.22 1.48 -1.59
C LEU A 111 -21.16 1.04 -2.73
N ILE A 112 -21.85 -0.08 -2.56
CA ILE A 112 -22.80 -0.62 -3.55
C ILE A 112 -23.99 0.32 -3.75
N SER A 113 -24.49 0.94 -2.68
CA SER A 113 -25.62 1.88 -2.74
C SER A 113 -25.30 3.18 -3.48
N GLY A 114 -24.02 3.49 -3.67
CA GLY A 114 -23.57 4.61 -4.50
C GLY A 114 -23.74 4.38 -6.01
N GLY A 115 -24.20 3.20 -6.43
CA GLY A 115 -24.34 2.80 -7.83
C GLY A 115 -23.07 2.16 -8.39
N SER A 116 -23.11 1.80 -9.67
CA SER A 116 -21.99 1.11 -10.34
C SER A 116 -20.80 2.04 -10.61
N GLU A 117 -21.03 3.35 -10.66
CA GLU A 117 -20.04 4.35 -11.09
C GLU A 117 -18.77 4.39 -10.21
N PRO A 118 -18.84 4.46 -8.87
CA PRO A 118 -17.64 4.39 -8.01
C PRO A 118 -16.84 3.10 -8.20
N ILE A 119 -17.52 1.98 -8.48
CA ILE A 119 -16.88 0.67 -8.69
C ILE A 119 -16.14 0.67 -10.03
N HIS A 120 -16.76 1.21 -11.08
CA HIS A 120 -16.12 1.38 -12.39
C HIS A 120 -14.88 2.27 -12.34
N GLN A 121 -14.95 3.41 -11.64
CA GLN A 121 -13.80 4.30 -11.46
C GLN A 121 -12.63 3.57 -10.79
N LEU A 122 -12.91 2.77 -9.77
CA LEU A 122 -11.89 1.98 -9.09
C LEU A 122 -11.32 0.87 -9.97
N MET A 123 -12.16 0.19 -10.76
CA MET A 123 -11.70 -0.82 -11.73
C MET A 123 -10.81 -0.21 -12.82
N ASN A 124 -11.19 0.95 -13.36
CA ASN A 124 -10.43 1.67 -14.37
C ASN A 124 -9.06 2.09 -13.80
N PHE A 125 -9.05 2.66 -12.60
CA PHE A 125 -7.82 3.03 -11.90
C PHE A 125 -6.87 1.84 -11.70
N LEU A 126 -7.38 0.69 -11.25
CA LEU A 126 -6.57 -0.52 -11.07
C LEU A 126 -6.07 -1.11 -12.39
N THR A 127 -6.88 -1.02 -13.45
CA THR A 127 -6.51 -1.47 -14.80
C THR A 127 -5.40 -0.60 -15.36
N GLU A 128 -5.54 0.72 -15.27
CA GLU A 128 -4.51 1.68 -15.67
C GLU A 128 -3.21 1.44 -14.89
N ARG A 129 -3.30 1.24 -13.57
CA ARG A 129 -2.12 0.94 -12.75
C ARG A 129 -1.46 -0.40 -13.12
N LYS A 130 -2.26 -1.41 -13.50
CA LYS A 130 -1.76 -2.70 -14.00
C LYS A 130 -1.00 -2.51 -15.31
N GLU A 131 -1.50 -1.71 -16.23
CA GLU A 131 -0.85 -1.40 -17.50
C GLU A 131 0.44 -0.60 -17.33
N GLN A 132 0.44 0.39 -16.44
CA GLN A 132 1.63 1.15 -16.07
C GLN A 132 2.72 0.22 -15.52
N LEU A 133 2.40 -0.64 -14.55
CA LEU A 133 3.36 -1.60 -13.98
C LEU A 133 3.88 -2.61 -15.01
N LYS A 134 3.02 -3.05 -15.94
CA LYS A 134 3.44 -3.93 -17.04
C LYS A 134 4.43 -3.20 -17.96
N THR A 135 4.17 -1.94 -18.28
CA THR A 135 5.03 -1.12 -19.12
C THR A 135 6.36 -0.81 -18.42
N GLU A 136 6.33 -0.45 -17.13
CA GLU A 136 7.54 -0.25 -16.31
C GLU A 136 8.38 -1.52 -16.24
N ARG A 137 7.74 -2.69 -16.06
CA ARG A 137 8.41 -3.98 -16.07
C ARG A 137 9.04 -4.30 -17.43
N LEU A 138 8.31 -4.07 -18.53
CA LEU A 138 8.85 -4.27 -19.88
C LEU A 138 10.01 -3.29 -20.18
N LYS A 139 9.92 -2.05 -19.72
CA LYS A 139 11.03 -1.09 -19.80
C LYS A 139 12.24 -1.56 -19.00
N TRP A 140 12.03 -2.00 -17.76
CA TRP A 140 13.10 -2.57 -16.93
C TRP A 140 13.75 -3.80 -17.58
N GLU A 141 12.94 -4.72 -18.11
CA GLU A 141 13.40 -5.90 -18.84
C GLU A 141 14.14 -5.49 -20.12
N ALA A 142 13.67 -4.50 -20.88
CA ALA A 142 14.35 -3.98 -22.07
C ALA A 142 15.67 -3.26 -21.73
N THR A 143 15.73 -2.51 -20.62
CA THR A 143 16.97 -1.91 -20.12
C THR A 143 17.96 -2.98 -19.65
N GLN A 144 17.50 -4.07 -19.03
CA GLN A 144 18.35 -5.23 -18.73
C GLN A 144 18.77 -5.99 -20.00
N SER A 145 17.92 -6.04 -21.02
CA SER A 145 18.20 -6.74 -22.29
C SER A 145 19.17 -5.96 -23.18
N HIS A 146 19.14 -4.62 -23.17
CA HIS A 146 20.11 -3.78 -23.88
C HIS A 146 21.43 -3.59 -23.13
N GLY A 147 21.50 -3.97 -21.86
CA GLY A 147 22.76 -4.22 -21.15
C GLY A 147 23.28 -5.65 -21.31
N SER A 148 22.56 -6.50 -22.05
CA SER A 148 22.91 -7.91 -22.28
C SER A 148 22.98 -8.19 -23.78
N GLU A 149 23.97 -7.62 -24.45
CA GLU A 149 24.71 -8.45 -25.40
C GLU A 149 25.13 -9.73 -24.64
N ALA A 150 25.18 -10.86 -25.33
CA ALA A 150 25.53 -12.16 -24.79
C ALA A 150 27.01 -12.23 -24.33
N GLY A 151 27.44 -11.34 -23.44
CA GLY A 151 28.46 -11.66 -22.47
C GLY A 151 27.90 -12.78 -21.61
N ALA A 152 28.62 -13.89 -21.56
CA ALA A 152 28.40 -14.93 -20.57
C ALA A 152 27.96 -14.30 -19.24
N PHE A 153 27.05 -14.94 -18.51
CA PHE A 153 27.04 -14.78 -17.06
C PHE A 153 28.49 -15.07 -16.64
N THR A 154 29.30 -14.01 -16.49
CA THR A 154 30.50 -14.08 -15.72
C THR A 154 29.94 -14.53 -14.39
N VAL A 155 30.22 -15.80 -14.07
CA VAL A 155 30.17 -16.26 -12.70
C VAL A 155 31.11 -15.28 -12.00
N PHE A 156 30.55 -14.16 -11.53
CA PHE A 156 31.32 -13.21 -10.78
C PHE A 156 31.91 -14.06 -9.66
N PRO A 157 33.24 -14.09 -9.52
CA PRO A 157 33.85 -14.90 -8.49
C PRO A 157 33.12 -14.56 -7.21
N ARG A 158 32.60 -15.58 -6.52
CA ARG A 158 31.88 -15.35 -5.27
C ARG A 158 32.81 -14.56 -4.37
N ILE A 159 32.51 -13.28 -4.16
CA ILE A 159 33.29 -12.43 -3.27
C ILE A 159 32.85 -12.83 -1.86
N GLY A 160 33.59 -13.78 -1.29
CA GLY A 160 33.46 -14.14 0.10
C GLY A 160 33.91 -12.96 0.94
N ILE A 161 33.02 -12.43 1.78
CA ILE A 161 33.40 -11.44 2.78
C ILE A 161 33.89 -12.22 4.01
N ALA A 162 35.20 -12.25 4.22
CA ALA A 162 35.79 -12.86 5.41
C ALA A 162 35.87 -11.81 6.51
N TYR A 163 35.21 -12.03 7.64
CA TYR A 163 35.27 -11.09 8.75
C TYR A 163 36.67 -11.08 9.40
N ALA A 164 37.36 -9.94 9.31
CA ALA A 164 38.72 -9.76 9.81
C ALA A 164 38.81 -8.98 11.15
N GLY A 165 37.71 -8.82 11.87
CA GLY A 165 37.62 -7.92 13.03
C GLY A 165 37.05 -6.56 12.62
N GLY A 166 36.19 -5.98 13.47
CA GLY A 166 35.52 -4.71 13.21
C GLY A 166 36.18 -3.55 13.94
N LEU A 167 35.94 -2.32 13.47
CA LEU A 167 36.41 -1.09 14.11
C LEU A 167 36.02 -1.01 15.61
N PHE A 168 34.86 -1.55 15.97
CA PHE A 168 34.36 -1.64 17.34
C PHE A 168 34.47 -3.07 17.89
N SER A 169 35.70 -3.57 18.03
CA SER A 169 35.97 -4.95 18.46
C SER A 169 35.68 -5.23 19.95
N SER A 170 35.51 -4.20 20.80
CA SER A 170 35.22 -4.43 22.22
C SER A 170 33.75 -4.80 22.43
N GLU A 171 33.51 -6.09 22.65
CA GLU A 171 32.18 -6.71 22.89
C GLU A 171 31.40 -6.12 24.09
N LYS A 172 32.03 -5.32 24.95
CA LYS A 172 31.45 -4.90 26.24
C LYS A 172 30.14 -4.13 26.14
N ASP A 173 29.89 -3.44 25.02
CA ASP A 173 28.69 -2.62 24.83
C ASP A 173 27.73 -3.16 23.77
N LEU A 174 28.04 -4.31 23.16
CA LEU A 174 27.25 -4.89 22.07
C LEU A 174 26.47 -6.10 22.55
N VAL A 175 25.21 -6.21 22.11
CA VAL A 175 24.39 -7.38 22.42
C VAL A 175 24.83 -8.54 21.52
N PRO A 176 25.32 -9.66 22.07
CA PRO A 176 25.72 -10.80 21.27
C PRO A 176 24.49 -11.46 20.63
N ARG A 177 24.70 -12.04 19.45
CA ARG A 177 23.71 -12.80 18.70
C ARG A 177 23.75 -14.26 19.13
N GLN A 178 22.58 -14.87 19.31
CA GLN A 178 22.45 -16.26 19.74
C GLN A 178 22.44 -17.28 18.59
N THR A 179 22.15 -16.85 17.37
CA THR A 179 22.00 -17.73 16.19
C THR A 179 22.62 -17.11 14.95
N ASN A 180 23.07 -17.95 14.00
CA ASN A 180 23.59 -17.45 12.73
C ASN A 180 22.54 -16.60 11.98
N PRO A 181 22.95 -15.48 11.37
CA PRO A 181 22.05 -14.64 10.59
C PRO A 181 21.51 -15.42 9.39
N LYS A 182 20.23 -15.20 9.10
CA LYS A 182 19.52 -15.81 7.96
C LYS A 182 19.29 -14.82 6.83
N PHE A 183 19.51 -13.53 7.08
CA PHE A 183 19.23 -12.45 6.16
C PHE A 183 20.43 -11.52 6.04
N ILE A 184 20.58 -10.95 4.85
CA ILE A 184 21.44 -9.79 4.60
C ILE A 184 20.50 -8.65 4.28
N VAL A 185 20.62 -7.54 5.01
CA VAL A 185 19.86 -6.31 4.77
C VAL A 185 20.82 -5.31 4.17
N LEU A 186 20.46 -4.84 2.98
CA LEU A 186 21.23 -3.83 2.25
C LEU A 186 20.71 -2.44 2.60
N HIS A 187 21.64 -1.54 2.89
CA HIS A 187 21.42 -0.14 3.18
C HIS A 187 22.28 0.72 2.27
N HIS A 188 21.96 1.99 2.21
CA HIS A 188 22.85 3.00 1.69
C HIS A 188 22.94 4.17 2.65
N SER A 189 24.10 4.82 2.70
CA SER A 189 24.41 5.81 3.72
C SER A 189 23.68 7.15 3.55
N LYS A 190 23.15 7.42 2.35
CA LYS A 190 22.66 8.76 1.93
C LYS A 190 23.73 9.85 2.07
N THR A 191 24.99 9.49 1.83
CA THR A 191 26.12 10.41 1.76
C THR A 191 26.59 10.57 0.32
N LYS A 192 27.65 11.37 0.11
CA LYS A 192 28.38 11.36 -1.16
C LYS A 192 28.92 9.95 -1.44
N ALA A 193 28.89 9.54 -2.71
CA ALA A 193 29.31 8.20 -3.11
C ALA A 193 30.83 8.01 -2.95
N ASN A 194 31.62 9.03 -3.28
CA ASN A 194 33.08 9.04 -3.20
C ASN A 194 33.63 9.42 -1.81
N LEU A 195 32.83 9.24 -0.76
CA LEU A 195 33.25 9.54 0.61
C LEU A 195 34.20 8.43 1.08
N LEU A 196 35.37 8.79 1.59
CA LEU A 196 36.31 7.81 2.14
C LEU A 196 35.70 7.14 3.38
N PHE A 197 36.14 5.93 3.70
CA PHE A 197 35.61 5.20 4.86
C PHE A 197 35.84 5.98 6.16
N GLU A 198 37.01 6.58 6.37
CA GLU A 198 37.36 7.35 7.56
C GLU A 198 36.49 8.61 7.70
N GLU A 199 36.19 9.26 6.57
CA GLU A 199 35.31 10.42 6.51
C GLU A 199 33.86 10.02 6.83
N PHE A 200 33.41 8.87 6.29
CA PHE A 200 32.13 8.27 6.63
C PHE A 200 32.03 8.00 8.14
N VAL A 201 33.03 7.36 8.75
CA VAL A 201 33.04 7.11 10.20
C VAL A 201 32.97 8.42 10.99
N SER A 202 33.74 9.43 10.58
CA SER A 202 33.80 10.74 11.25
C SER A 202 32.46 11.49 11.15
N GLU A 203 31.85 11.53 9.96
CA GLU A 203 30.52 12.13 9.77
C GLU A 203 29.46 11.44 10.63
N PHE A 204 29.50 10.11 10.71
CA PHE A 204 28.56 9.34 11.50
C PHE A 204 28.78 9.57 13.00
N ALA A 205 30.01 9.57 13.48
CA ALA A 205 30.34 9.89 14.87
C ALA A 205 29.86 11.30 15.25
N GLN A 206 30.04 12.29 14.36
CA GLN A 206 29.58 13.65 14.57
C GLN A 206 28.04 13.76 14.59
N LYS A 207 27.36 13.12 13.61
CA LYS A 207 25.88 13.04 13.58
C LYS A 207 25.33 12.36 14.84
N GLN A 208 26.02 11.34 15.33
CA GLN A 208 25.64 10.61 16.53
C GLN A 208 25.84 11.44 17.79
N ALA A 209 26.98 12.13 17.94
CA ALA A 209 27.24 13.06 19.04
C ALA A 209 26.22 14.20 19.13
N ASN A 210 25.73 14.67 17.99
CA ASN A 210 24.68 15.69 17.91
C ASN A 210 23.27 15.15 18.18
N SER A 211 23.08 13.83 18.09
CA SER A 211 21.81 13.17 18.37
C SER A 211 21.74 12.79 19.84
N ARG A 212 20.59 12.98 20.52
CA ARG A 212 20.37 12.44 21.88
C ARG A 212 20.30 10.90 21.93
N LYS A 213 20.68 10.20 20.87
CA LYS A 213 20.70 8.73 20.80
C LYS A 213 22.05 8.23 21.29
N ARG A 214 22.07 7.02 21.87
CA ARG A 214 23.28 6.43 22.48
C ARG A 214 24.47 6.48 21.53
N ALA A 215 25.57 7.04 22.02
CA ALA A 215 26.77 7.38 21.27
C ALA A 215 27.66 6.19 20.88
N SER A 216 27.31 4.96 21.26
CA SER A 216 28.22 3.79 21.21
C SER A 216 27.75 2.64 20.32
N GLU A 217 26.62 2.78 19.64
CA GLU A 217 26.03 1.65 18.89
C GLU A 217 26.41 1.72 17.39
N PRO A 218 27.28 0.82 16.88
CA PRO A 218 27.60 0.74 15.47
C PRO A 218 26.37 0.29 14.67
N LEU A 219 26.06 1.01 13.60
CA LEU A 219 24.81 0.84 12.86
C LEU A 219 24.85 -0.35 11.90
N TYR A 220 26.00 -0.61 11.27
CA TYR A 220 26.17 -1.60 10.21
C TYR A 220 27.24 -2.64 10.57
N HIS A 221 27.16 -3.84 9.99
CA HIS A 221 28.18 -4.88 10.18
C HIS A 221 29.34 -4.69 9.21
N SER A 222 29.07 -4.29 7.97
CA SER A 222 30.10 -3.87 7.03
C SER A 222 29.64 -2.72 6.14
N VAL A 223 30.60 -1.91 5.73
CA VAL A 223 30.42 -0.75 4.86
C VAL A 223 31.22 -1.01 3.60
N ILE A 224 30.63 -0.71 2.45
CA ILE A 224 31.23 -0.91 1.14
C ILE A 224 31.41 0.46 0.49
N THR A 225 32.65 0.82 0.19
CA THR A 225 32.99 2.09 -0.47
C THR A 225 32.65 2.04 -1.97
N TYR A 226 32.73 3.19 -2.64
CA TYR A 226 32.51 3.27 -4.09
C TYR A 226 33.53 2.45 -4.89
N GLU A 227 34.74 2.34 -4.37
CA GLU A 227 35.85 1.56 -4.92
C GLU A 227 35.64 0.04 -4.74
N GLY A 228 34.61 -0.36 -4.00
CA GLY A 228 34.31 -1.76 -3.71
C GLY A 228 35.10 -2.34 -2.54
N GLU A 229 35.79 -1.50 -1.76
CA GLU A 229 36.47 -1.93 -0.55
C GLU A 229 35.47 -2.22 0.55
N ILE A 230 35.68 -3.32 1.29
CA ILE A 230 34.80 -3.77 2.35
C ILE A 230 35.46 -3.49 3.70
N HIS A 231 34.82 -2.65 4.49
CA HIS A 231 35.28 -2.30 5.82
C HIS A 231 34.34 -2.92 6.86
N HIS A 232 34.91 -3.69 7.79
CA HIS A 232 34.15 -4.25 8.90
C HIS A 232 33.96 -3.21 10.00
N TYR A 233 32.71 -2.87 10.25
CA TYR A 233 32.36 -1.81 11.21
C TYR A 233 32.01 -2.41 12.57
N CYS A 234 31.02 -3.30 12.60
CA CYS A 234 30.56 -4.01 13.79
C CYS A 234 30.94 -5.51 13.73
N PRO A 235 31.21 -6.16 14.88
CA PRO A 235 31.32 -7.60 14.96
C PRO A 235 30.11 -8.35 14.41
N TRP A 236 30.37 -9.39 13.61
CA TRP A 236 29.31 -10.20 13.01
C TRP A 236 28.58 -11.10 14.01
N ASN A 237 29.19 -11.35 15.16
CA ASN A 237 28.58 -12.03 16.30
C ASN A 237 27.68 -11.09 17.14
N ALA A 238 27.60 -9.79 16.82
CA ALA A 238 26.72 -8.84 17.49
C ALA A 238 25.40 -8.62 16.73
N ILE A 239 24.42 -8.04 17.42
CA ILE A 239 23.16 -7.60 16.83
C ILE A 239 23.29 -6.15 16.35
N GLY A 240 23.09 -5.93 15.05
CA GLY A 240 23.05 -4.60 14.45
C GLY A 240 21.90 -3.74 14.97
N VAL A 241 22.10 -2.42 14.89
CA VAL A 241 21.15 -1.43 15.41
C VAL A 241 20.31 -0.79 14.32
N GLN A 242 20.78 -0.82 13.07
CA GLN A 242 20.10 -0.15 11.96
C GLN A 242 18.83 -0.87 11.45
N THR A 243 18.71 -2.19 11.61
CA THR A 243 17.52 -2.90 11.13
C THR A 243 16.26 -2.48 11.92
N ALA A 244 15.56 -1.44 11.43
CA ALA A 244 14.41 -0.82 12.11
C ALA A 244 13.10 -1.65 12.05
N ARG A 245 13.06 -2.74 11.26
CA ARG A 245 11.83 -3.50 11.00
C ARG A 245 11.73 -4.76 11.86
N GLY A 246 11.18 -4.61 13.07
CA GLY A 246 10.69 -5.71 13.91
C GLY A 246 11.79 -6.54 14.61
N ALA A 247 11.49 -6.99 15.83
CA ALA A 247 12.43 -7.70 16.71
C ALA A 247 13.01 -8.99 16.08
N ARG A 248 12.26 -9.63 15.17
CA ARG A 248 12.66 -10.88 14.51
C ARG A 248 13.72 -10.68 13.42
N LEU A 249 13.62 -9.59 12.64
CA LEU A 249 14.58 -9.31 11.57
C LEU A 249 15.91 -8.86 12.15
N ARG A 250 15.87 -7.96 13.15
CA ARG A 250 17.05 -7.42 13.82
C ARG A 250 17.96 -8.51 14.40
N LYS A 251 17.39 -9.52 15.07
CA LYS A 251 18.16 -10.65 15.65
C LYS A 251 18.74 -11.61 14.61
N ASN A 252 18.25 -11.59 13.36
CA ASN A 252 18.58 -12.59 12.33
C ASN A 252 19.20 -11.99 11.05
N ALA A 253 19.51 -10.69 11.03
CA ALA A 253 20.08 -10.02 9.87
C ALA A 253 21.52 -9.55 10.08
N LEU A 254 22.33 -9.58 9.03
CA LEU A 254 23.54 -8.75 8.88
C LEU A 254 23.19 -7.52 8.05
N ASP A 255 23.63 -6.37 8.50
CA ASP A 255 23.45 -5.09 7.81
C ASP A 255 24.70 -4.74 7.01
N LEU A 256 24.57 -4.62 5.69
CA LEU A 256 25.60 -4.10 4.79
C LEU A 256 25.18 -2.73 4.29
N CYS A 257 26.09 -1.76 4.32
CA CYS A 257 25.84 -0.39 3.87
C CYS A 257 26.72 -0.02 2.70
N PHE A 258 26.14 0.44 1.59
CA PHE A 258 26.89 1.06 0.51
C PHE A 258 27.04 2.57 0.78
N ILE A 259 28.25 3.09 0.66
CA ILE A 259 28.48 4.53 0.76
C ILE A 259 27.89 5.20 -0.49
N GLY A 260 26.89 6.03 -0.28
CA GLY A 260 26.24 6.80 -1.33
C GLY A 260 24.75 7.05 -1.12
N ASP A 261 24.20 7.92 -1.96
CA ASP A 261 22.77 8.06 -2.16
C ASP A 261 22.34 7.40 -3.46
N PHE A 262 21.48 6.38 -3.36
CA PHE A 262 20.95 5.63 -4.51
C PHE A 262 19.46 5.93 -4.74
N ASP A 263 18.86 6.84 -3.97
CA ASP A 263 17.51 7.36 -4.26
C ASP A 263 17.54 8.36 -5.43
N ILE A 264 18.71 8.99 -5.67
CA ILE A 264 18.91 9.98 -6.74
C ILE A 264 19.39 9.27 -8.01
N PRO A 265 18.64 9.35 -9.14
CA PRO A 265 19.08 8.78 -10.40
C PRO A 265 20.41 9.43 -10.86
N PRO A 266 21.31 8.66 -11.49
CA PRO A 266 22.68 9.09 -11.78
C PRO A 266 22.74 10.40 -12.60
N GLU A 267 21.77 10.65 -13.48
CA GLU A 267 21.66 11.84 -14.32
C GLU A 267 21.55 13.17 -13.55
N LYS A 268 21.14 13.14 -12.26
CA LYS A 268 20.99 14.34 -11.42
C LYS A 268 22.17 14.60 -10.49
N LYS A 269 23.18 13.72 -10.45
CA LYS A 269 24.28 13.81 -9.47
C LYS A 269 25.33 14.86 -9.84
N ASP A 270 25.47 15.22 -11.11
CA ASP A 270 26.48 16.18 -11.57
C ASP A 270 26.08 17.66 -11.38
N ASN A 271 24.79 17.95 -11.14
CA ASN A 271 24.28 19.32 -10.95
C ASN A 271 24.32 19.82 -9.49
N GLN A 272 24.98 19.09 -8.58
CA GLN A 272 25.13 19.49 -7.18
C GLN A 272 26.61 19.52 -6.72
N ARG A 273 27.56 19.58 -7.65
CA ARG A 273 28.98 19.83 -7.35
C ARG A 273 29.30 21.30 -7.28
#